data_AF-A0A971VPM6-F1
#
_entry.id   AF-A0A971VPM6-F1
#
_cell.length_a   1.000
_cell.length_b   1.000
_cell.length_c   1.000
_cell.angle_alpha   90.00
_cell.angle_beta   90.00
_cell.angle_gamma   90.00
#
_symmetry.space_group_name_H-M   'P 1'
#
loop_
_entity.id
_entity.type
_entity.pdbx_description
1 polymer ?
#
loop_
_entity_poly.entity_id
_entity_poly.type
_entity_poly.pdbx_seq_one_letter_code
_entity_poly.pdbx_strand_id
1 'polypeptide(L)' 'MKYDNNAKAARRYHTSRQQVWRWRKKYDGTVQSLANKSRRPHSHPKQHTQEELDLIKHKYRYHGH' A
#
# COMPACT_ATOMS: atom_id res chain seq x y z
N MET A 1 -2.47 5.06 31.05
CA MET A 1 -2.33 5.90 29.85
C MET A 1 -3.71 6.20 29.26
N LYS A 2 -4.39 7.23 29.77
CA LYS A 2 -5.78 7.59 29.45
C LYS A 2 -5.85 8.91 28.68
N TYR A 3 -4.82 9.15 27.86
CA TYR A 3 -4.57 10.40 27.18
C TYR A 3 -4.27 10.07 25.73
N ASP A 4 -5.13 10.53 24.83
CA ASP A 4 -4.67 11.19 23.62
C ASP A 4 -5.88 11.78 22.93
N ASN A 5 -5.96 13.09 23.07
CA ASN A 5 -7.00 13.91 22.51
C ASN A 5 -6.79 14.00 20.99
N ASN A 6 -7.20 12.96 20.26
CA ASN A 6 -7.19 12.94 18.80
C ASN A 6 -7.90 14.17 18.22
N ALA A 7 -8.87 14.75 18.94
CA ALA A 7 -9.57 15.97 18.53
C ALA A 7 -8.69 17.23 18.63
N LYS A 8 -7.78 17.34 19.61
CA LYS A 8 -6.84 18.44 19.79
C LYS A 8 -5.73 18.34 18.76
N ALA A 9 -5.21 17.14 18.51
CA ALA A 9 -4.27 16.91 17.41
C ALA A 9 -4.92 17.23 16.06
N ALA A 10 -6.15 16.78 15.84
CA ALA A 10 -6.93 17.09 14.64
C ALA A 10 -7.12 18.60 14.45
N ARG A 11 -7.51 19.33 15.50
CA ARG A 11 -7.63 20.80 15.47
C ARG A 11 -6.28 21.49 15.22
N ARG A 12 -5.21 21.05 15.89
CA ARG A 12 -3.86 21.64 15.76
C ARG A 12 -3.29 21.48 14.36
N TYR A 13 -3.51 20.32 13.74
CA TYR A 13 -2.94 19.98 12.44
C TYR A 13 -3.97 20.05 11.30
N HIS A 14 -5.10 20.73 11.52
CA HIS A 14 -6.17 20.93 10.54
C HIS A 14 -6.54 19.65 9.77
N THR A 15 -6.72 18.55 10.50
CA THR A 15 -7.03 17.24 9.94
C THR A 15 -8.23 16.62 10.65
N SER A 16 -8.71 15.48 10.18
CA SER A 16 -9.84 14.79 10.80
C SER A 16 -9.39 13.97 12.02
N ARG A 17 -10.26 13.87 13.02
CA ARG A 17 -10.04 12.98 14.19
C ARG A 17 -9.79 11.53 13.78
N GLN A 18 -10.45 11.08 12.71
CA GLN A 18 -10.28 9.73 12.17
C GLN A 18 -8.89 9.54 11.55
N GLN A 19 -8.37 10.54 10.84
CA GLN A 19 -7.02 10.50 10.25
C GLN A 19 -5.95 10.36 11.34
N VAL A 20 -6.07 11.15 12.42
CA VAL A 20 -5.17 11.05 13.59
C VAL A 20 -5.21 9.65 14.20
N TRP A 21 -6.41 9.07 14.36
CA TRP A 21 -6.55 7.71 14.87
C TRP A 21 -5.90 6.68 13.95
N ARG A 22 -6.09 6.79 12.63
CA ARG A 22 -5.48 5.90 11.63
C ARG A 22 -3.94 5.96 11.69
N TRP A 23 -3.36 7.16 11.80
CA TRP A 23 -1.91 7.32 11.94
C TRP A 23 -1.38 6.72 13.23
N ARG A 24 -2.06 6.95 14.37
CA ARG A 24 -1.67 6.34 15.65
C ARG A 24 -1.74 4.81 15.63
N LYS A 25 -2.77 4.24 14.99
CA LYS A 25 -2.89 2.79 14.82
C LYS A 25 -1.80 2.21 13.90
N LYS A 26 -1.32 2.98 12.93
CA LYS A 26 -0.26 2.55 12.01
C LYS A 26 1.14 2.66 12.64
N TYR A 27 1.34 3.56 13.59
CA TYR A 27 2.64 3.86 14.17
C TYR A 27 3.16 2.72 15.06
N ASP A 28 4.32 2.16 14.69
CA ASP A 28 5.00 1.07 15.40
C ASP A 28 6.19 1.55 16.26
N GLY A 29 6.40 2.87 16.34
CA GLY A 29 7.58 3.47 16.99
C GLY A 29 8.59 4.03 15.99
N THR A 30 8.45 3.76 14.69
CA THR A 30 9.32 4.29 13.63
C THR A 30 8.57 5.27 12.72
N VAL A 31 9.25 6.31 12.23
CA VAL A 31 8.66 7.25 11.25
C VAL A 31 8.32 6.55 9.93
N GLN A 32 9.09 5.51 9.58
CA GLN A 32 8.88 4.71 8.37
C GLN A 32 7.50 4.04 8.34
N SER A 33 6.97 3.62 9.49
CA SER A 33 5.64 3.04 9.57
C SER A 33 4.53 3.99 9.10
N LEU A 34 4.71 5.30 9.23
CA LEU A 34 3.72 6.29 8.78
C LEU A 34 3.72 6.50 7.28
N ALA A 35 4.74 6.02 6.56
CA ALA A 35 4.87 6.19 5.13
C ALA A 35 3.65 5.63 4.36
N ASN A 36 3.42 6.23 3.18
CA ASN A 36 2.41 5.73 2.26
C ASN A 36 2.90 4.42 1.64
N LYS A 37 2.09 3.36 1.77
CA LYS A 37 2.31 2.11 1.06
C LYS A 37 1.89 2.27 -0.40
N SER A 38 2.43 1.43 -1.27
CA SER A 38 2.03 1.38 -2.67
C SER A 38 0.51 1.23 -2.79
N ARG A 39 -0.09 2.01 -3.67
CA ARG A 39 -1.51 1.92 -4.04
C ARG A 39 -1.74 1.04 -5.27
N ARG A 40 -0.66 0.46 -5.82
CA ARG A 40 -0.73 -0.36 -7.04
C ARG A 40 -1.42 -1.68 -6.69
N PRO A 41 -2.44 -2.10 -7.46
CA PRO A 41 -3.04 -3.42 -7.29
C PRO A 41 -1.99 -4.50 -7.52
N HIS A 42 -1.99 -5.53 -6.68
CA HIS A 42 -1.04 -6.65 -6.79
C HIS A 42 -1.37 -7.57 -7.96
N SER A 43 -2.66 -7.68 -8.32
CA SER A 43 -3.11 -8.50 -9.42
C SER A 43 -4.35 -7.94 -10.09
N HIS A 44 -4.64 -8.44 -11.29
CA HIS A 44 -5.91 -8.19 -11.99
C HIS A 44 -6.49 -9.51 -12.51
N PRO A 45 -7.82 -9.62 -12.72
CA PRO A 45 -8.48 -10.88 -13.08
C PRO A 45 -8.02 -11.51 -14.41
N LYS A 46 -7.41 -10.70 -15.29
CA LYS A 46 -6.90 -11.13 -16.60
C LYS A 46 -5.38 -11.21 -16.62
N GLN A 47 -4.74 -11.30 -15.46
CA GLN A 47 -3.28 -11.36 -15.38
C GLN A 47 -2.83 -12.74 -15.82
N HIS A 48 -1.82 -12.77 -16.68
CA HIS A 48 -1.23 -14.03 -17.10
C HIS A 48 -0.66 -14.81 -15.93
N THR A 49 -0.84 -16.12 -15.97
CA THR A 49 -0.14 -17.02 -15.05
C THR A 49 1.34 -17.07 -15.41
N GLN A 50 2.16 -17.53 -14.47
CA GLN A 50 3.59 -17.70 -14.72
C GLN A 50 3.85 -18.68 -15.89
N GLU A 51 3.05 -19.75 -15.97
CA GLU A 51 3.11 -20.76 -17.03
C GLU A 51 2.80 -20.16 -18.41
N GLU A 52 1.76 -19.34 -18.51
CA GLU A 52 1.40 -18.64 -19.75
C GLU A 52 2.52 -17.71 -20.21
N LEU A 53 3.09 -16.93 -19.28
CA LEU A 53 4.21 -16.04 -19.58
C LEU A 53 5.43 -16.80 -20.08
N ASP A 54 5.74 -17.94 -19.48
CA ASP A 54 6.90 -18.75 -19.86
C ASP A 54 6.68 -19.45 -21.21
N LEU A 55 5.45 -19.88 -21.50
CA LEU A 55 5.09 -20.38 -22.83
C LEU A 55 5.23 -19.28 -23.90
N ILE A 56 4.74 -18.07 -23.63
CA ILE A 56 4.86 -16.92 -24.53
C ILE A 56 6.36 -16.63 -24.79
N LYS A 57 7.18 -16.52 -23.75
CA LYS A 57 8.63 -16.29 -23.88
C LYS A 57 9.32 -17.39 -24.70
N HIS A 58 8.98 -18.66 -24.43
CA HIS A 58 9.53 -19.78 -25.19
C HIS A 58 9.18 -19.65 -26.67
N LYS A 59 7.91 -19.42 -27.02
CA LYS A 59 7.47 -19.27 -28.42
C LYS A 59 8.17 -18.11 -29.13
N TYR A 60 8.26 -16.94 -28.48
CA TYR A 60 8.98 -15.78 -29.03
C TYR A 60 10.47 -16.06 -29.26
N ARG A 61 11.13 -16.87 -28.41
CA ARG A 61 12.55 -17.20 -28.59
C ARG A 61 12.83 -18.03 -29.84
N TYR A 62 11.92 -18.93 -30.23
CA TYR A 62 12.14 -19.83 -31.38
C TYR A 62 11.54 -19.31 -32.68
N HIS A 63 10.49 -18.49 -32.59
CA HIS A 63 9.72 -18.04 -33.75
C HIS A 63 9.64 -16.51 -33.86
N GLY A 64 10.31 -15.77 -32.97
CA GLY A 64 10.45 -14.33 -33.12
C GLY A 64 11.33 -14.02 -34.33
N HIS A 65 10.82 -13.20 -35.23
CA HIS A 65 11.57 -12.64 -36.36
C HIS A 65 12.62 -11.63 -35.90
#